data_AF-A0A552IVK3-F1
#
_entry.id   AF-A0A552IVK3-F1
#
_cell.length_a   1.000
_cell.length_b   1.000
_cell.length_c   1.000
_cell.angle_alpha   90.00
_cell.angle_beta   90.00
_cell.angle_gamma   90.00
#
_symmetry.space_group_name_H-M   'P 1'
#
loop_
_entity.id
_entity.type
_entity.pdbx_description
1 polymer ?
#
loop_
_entity_poly.entity_id
_entity_poly.type
_entity_poly.pdbx_seq_one_letter_code
_entity_poly.pdbx_strand_id
1 'polypeptide(L)' 'MITLPITLEQLITTIQQLQPSERTQVAKALIQTELQSDLKALIEELYSQPPIDDITDRDILEEIKVVRQQKDN' A
#
# COMPACT_ATOMS: atom_id res chain seq x y z
N MET A 1 -13.25 -30.95 -9.20
CA MET A 1 -12.14 -30.13 -9.75
C MET A 1 -11.00 -31.08 -10.07
N ILE A 2 -10.47 -31.04 -11.30
CA ILE A 2 -9.31 -31.85 -11.69
C ILE A 2 -8.06 -31.05 -11.30
N THR A 3 -7.26 -31.54 -10.37
CA THR A 3 -5.97 -30.93 -10.00
C THR A 3 -4.87 -31.55 -10.84
N LEU A 4 -4.43 -30.84 -11.88
CA LEU A 4 -3.25 -31.21 -12.65
C LEU A 4 -2.01 -30.63 -11.93
N PRO A 5 -1.02 -31.44 -11.53
CA PRO A 5 0.21 -30.90 -10.99
C PRO A 5 0.99 -30.24 -12.13
N ILE A 6 1.04 -28.91 -12.13
CA ILE A 6 1.88 -28.14 -13.05
C ILE A 6 3.04 -27.56 -12.23
N THR A 7 4.24 -27.55 -12.80
CA THR A 7 5.36 -26.82 -12.17
C THR A 7 5.24 -25.33 -12.48
N LEU A 8 5.91 -24.50 -11.68
CA LEU A 8 5.95 -23.06 -11.90
C LEU A 8 6.59 -22.74 -13.27
N GLU A 9 7.63 -23.46 -13.68
CA GLU A 9 8.28 -23.27 -14.97
C GLU A 9 7.33 -23.58 -16.14
N GLN A 10 6.51 -24.63 -16.01
CA GLN A 10 5.50 -24.97 -17.00
C GLN A 10 4.46 -23.86 -17.11
N LEU A 11 3.98 -23.33 -15.97
CA LEU A 11 3.05 -22.20 -15.94
C LEU A 11 3.64 -20.96 -16.62
N ILE A 12 4.89 -20.59 -16.29
CA ILE A 12 5.57 -19.43 -16.88
C ILE A 12 5.70 -19.61 -18.39
N THR A 13 6.13 -20.80 -18.83
CA THR A 13 6.29 -21.11 -20.26
C THR A 13 4.95 -21.00 -21.00
N THR A 14 3.87 -21.53 -20.42
CA THR A 14 2.52 -21.41 -20.99
C THR A 14 2.07 -19.95 -21.08
N ILE A 15 2.29 -19.15 -20.03
CA ILE A 15 1.94 -17.72 -20.04
C ILE A 15 2.73 -16.98 -21.12
N GLN A 16 4.02 -17.28 -21.31
CA GLN A 16 4.84 -16.65 -22.34
C GLN A 16 4.32 -16.92 -23.76
N GLN A 17 3.72 -18.09 -23.99
CA GLN A 17 3.14 -18.48 -25.28
C GLN A 17 1.78 -17.83 -25.59
N LEU A 18 1.13 -17.19 -24.61
CA LEU A 18 -0.14 -16.49 -24.81
C LEU A 18 0.00 -15.25 -25.71
N GLN A 19 -1.13 -14.79 -26.26
CA GLN A 19 -1.16 -13.54 -27.01
C GLN A 19 -0.82 -12.34 -26.09
N PRO A 20 -0.28 -11.24 -26.62
CA PRO A 20 0.09 -10.07 -25.82
C PRO A 20 -1.04 -9.53 -24.94
N SER A 21 -2.28 -9.54 -25.44
CA SER A 21 -3.48 -9.11 -24.69
C SER A 21 -3.77 -10.01 -23.48
N GLU A 22 -3.67 -11.32 -23.66
CA GLU A 22 -3.89 -12.32 -22.62
C GLU A 22 -2.78 -12.26 -21.56
N ARG A 23 -1.52 -12.10 -21.98
CA ARG A 23 -0.39 -11.86 -21.05
C ARG A 23 -0.60 -10.61 -20.21
N THR A 24 -1.10 -9.54 -20.81
CA THR A 24 -1.43 -8.30 -20.09
C THR A 24 -2.52 -8.52 -19.05
N GLN A 25 -3.52 -9.35 -19.36
CA GLN A 25 -4.59 -9.68 -18.43
C GLN A 25 -4.08 -10.51 -17.24
N VAL A 26 -3.19 -11.48 -17.48
CA VAL A 26 -2.53 -12.26 -16.43
C VAL A 26 -1.70 -11.34 -15.53
N ALA A 27 -0.85 -10.48 -16.13
CA ALA A 27 -0.04 -9.53 -15.36
C ALA A 27 -0.91 -8.60 -14.50
N LYS A 28 -2.03 -8.09 -15.06
CA LYS A 28 -2.96 -7.23 -14.33
C LYS A 28 -3.60 -7.95 -13.14
N ALA A 29 -4.00 -9.21 -13.30
CA ALA A 29 -4.60 -9.99 -12.21
C ALA A 29 -3.61 -10.24 -11.07
N LEU A 30 -2.35 -10.56 -11.41
CA LEU A 30 -1.27 -10.74 -10.43
C LEU A 30 -1.01 -9.44 -9.66
N ILE A 31 -0.81 -8.33 -10.38
CA ILE A 31 -0.59 -7.00 -9.78
C ILE A 31 -1.76 -6.59 -8.89
N GLN A 32 -3.01 -6.81 -9.31
CA GLN A 32 -4.17 -6.46 -8.50
C GLN A 32 -4.24 -7.23 -7.18
N THR A 33 -3.84 -8.51 -7.21
CA THR A 33 -3.85 -9.36 -6.01
C THR A 33 -2.75 -8.94 -5.03
N GLU A 34 -1.55 -8.68 -5.55
CA GLU A 34 -0.41 -8.21 -4.74
C GLU A 34 -0.66 -6.81 -4.18
N LEU A 35 -1.14 -5.87 -4.99
CA LEU A 35 -1.45 -4.49 -4.55
C LEU A 35 -2.51 -4.46 -3.44
N GLN A 36 -3.51 -5.34 -3.49
CA GLN A 36 -4.50 -5.47 -2.41
C GLN A 36 -3.86 -5.98 -1.11
N SER A 37 -2.95 -6.95 -1.20
CA SER A 37 -2.21 -7.46 -0.06
C SER A 37 -1.32 -6.39 0.56
N ASP A 38 -0.58 -5.66 -0.27
CA ASP A 38 0.34 -4.61 0.17
C ASP A 38 -0.41 -3.43 0.81
N LEU A 39 -1.53 -3.01 0.20
CA LEU A 39 -2.38 -1.96 0.77
C LEU A 39 -2.97 -2.40 2.11
N LYS A 40 -3.41 -3.65 2.22
CA LYS A 40 -3.91 -4.21 3.48
C LYS A 40 -2.81 -4.20 4.55
N ALA A 41 -1.60 -4.64 4.21
CA ALA A 41 -0.47 -4.66 5.14
C ALA A 41 -0.10 -3.25 5.62
N LEU A 42 -0.08 -2.26 4.71
CA LEU A 42 0.17 -0.86 5.06
C LEU A 42 -0.91 -0.30 6.00
N ILE A 43 -2.18 -0.60 5.74
CA ILE A 43 -3.30 -0.19 6.61
C ILE A 43 -3.14 -0.81 8.00
N GLU A 44 -2.85 -2.11 8.08
CA GLU A 44 -2.61 -2.80 9.35
C GLU A 44 -1.40 -2.21 10.11
N GLU A 45 -0.32 -1.88 9.41
CA GLU A 45 0.84 -1.20 9.99
C GLU A 45 0.44 0.17 10.57
N LEU A 46 -0.25 1.01 9.79
CA LEU A 46 -0.68 2.34 10.24
C LEU A 46 -1.63 2.27 11.44
N TYR A 47 -2.55 1.33 11.48
CA TYR A 47 -3.46 1.14 12.63
C TYR A 47 -2.79 0.43 13.82
N SER A 48 -1.66 -0.24 13.63
CA SER A 48 -0.87 -0.81 14.71
C SER A 48 -0.02 0.21 15.46
N GLN A 49 0.19 1.39 14.85
CA GLN A 49 0.90 2.48 15.52
C GLN A 49 0.03 3.03 16.66
N PRO A 50 0.62 3.26 17.84
CA PRO A 50 -0.11 3.93 18.92
C PRO A 50 -0.58 5.31 18.44
N PRO A 51 -1.72 5.81 18.94
CA PRO A 51 -2.12 7.19 18.70
C PRO A 51 -0.94 8.09 19.00
N ILE A 52 -0.63 8.98 18.05
CA ILE A 52 0.36 10.02 18.25
C ILE A 52 -0.22 10.97 19.32
N ASP A 53 0.23 10.81 20.56
CA ASP A 53 -0.02 11.76 21.67
C ASP A 53 0.96 12.97 21.59
N ASP A 54 1.47 13.30 20.41
CA ASP A 54 2.60 14.24 20.26
C ASP A 54 2.21 15.73 20.28
N ILE A 55 0.95 16.08 20.54
CA ILE A 55 0.55 17.49 20.68
C ILE A 55 -0.09 17.69 22.05
N THR A 56 0.70 18.23 22.97
CA THR A 56 0.17 18.69 24.26
C THR A 56 -0.45 20.08 24.10
N ASP A 57 -1.38 20.44 24.99
CA ASP A 57 -1.94 21.80 25.04
C ASP A 57 -0.86 22.89 25.12
N ARG A 58 0.30 22.56 25.72
CA ARG A 58 1.45 23.44 25.80
C ARG A 58 2.06 23.71 24.43
N ASP A 59 2.21 22.68 23.59
CA ASP A 59 2.79 22.80 22.25
C ASP A 59 1.86 23.65 21.35
N ILE A 60 0.54 23.51 21.53
CA ILE A 60 -0.47 24.36 20.87
C ILE A 60 -0.33 25.83 21.31
N LEU A 61 -0.18 26.07 22.62
CA LEU A 61 -0.08 27.43 23.17
C LEU A 61 1.20 28.14 22.73
N GLU A 62 2.31 27.42 22.57
CA GLU A 62 3.55 28.00 22.04
C GLU A 62 3.40 28.40 20.56
N GLU A 63 2.81 27.55 19.73
CA GLU A 63 2.55 27.85 18.32
C GLU A 63 1.63 29.08 18.16
N ILE A 64 0.55 29.17 18.94
CA ILE A 64 -0.36 30.33 18.92
C ILE A 64 0.38 31.63 19.26
N LYS A 65 1.32 31.60 20.22
CA LYS A 65 2.11 32.77 20.58
C LYS A 65 3.02 33.20 19.43
N VAL A 66 3.70 32.26 18.78
CA VAL A 66 4.58 32.53 17.63
C VAL A 66 3.80 33.19 16.49
N VAL A 67 2.65 32.61 16.11
CA VAL A 67 1.80 33.14 15.03
C VAL A 67 1.28 34.55 15.35
N ARG A 68 0.89 34.81 16.59
CA ARG A 68 0.40 36.15 17.00
C ARG A 68 1.53 37.19 16.99
N GLN A 69 2.71 36.84 17.47
CA GLN A 69 3.87 37.74 17.45
C GLN A 69 4.36 38.06 16.03
N GLN A 70 4.23 37.11 15.09
CA GLN A 70 4.55 37.36 13.68
C GLN A 70 3.55 38.30 12.98
N LYS A 71 2.30 38.36 13.46
CA LYS A 71 1.26 39.22 12.89
C LYS A 71 1.35 40.67 13.37
N ASP A 72 2.00 40.88 14.51
CA ASP A 72 2.20 42.20 15.12
C ASP A 72 3.53 42.88 14.68
N ASN A 73 4.30 42.23 13.79
CA ASN A 73 5.45 42.78 13.04
C ASN A 73 5.05 43.11 11.58
#